data_AF-A0A2V2V7R5-F1
#
_entry.id   AF-A0A2V2V7R5-F1
#
_cell.length_a   1.000
_cell.length_b   1.000
_cell.length_c   1.000
_cell.angle_alpha   90.00
_cell.angle_beta   90.00
_cell.angle_gamma   90.00
#
_symmetry.space_group_name_H-M   'P 1'
#
loop_
_entity.id
_entity.type
_entity.pdbx_description
1 polymer ?
#
loop_
_entity_poly.entity_id
_entity_poly.type
_entity_poly.pdbx_seq_one_letter_code
_entity_poly.pdbx_strand_id
1 'polypeptide(L)'
;MKRVNAIESNREEARERQLSVFCERAKHEAEKMTKELERRGGATLDELERALEAKKRESSALQADRENRNWEYGHTLDKIRKKKQTEESASERLRQAMRQPEQELSLRQSAIETREQQLEMVQLDRARGREAVMRERHSIEAVRRTFREERCRQRRQWIHQVKEMNAKFPEEVRPLTEERKKKREQATAKEDVAERALAADIKMIEEYLPRLISLEDIPVNPEETGIIRRQFDEVFTQEEQAYLASAEEEWACKERLGRGLEVYRQRMLDDYVAKKNGKLHDAEATERRLSSVVDQVLNYLRNGVRVAKTSSKGNACGRLYFFLEDCKRIHSCDLDHQGFPLNRKRPPVTMWIRDIEKVLIGLSTTSFVNYSGEAQLAKTRQPAVSDNGMHRHDATQNITPSSLGTNNHRAFALLLRGGKSLEVVCETGSDCEAWLVALKRPLHLRTPAERLLEERRGT
;
A
#
# COMPACT_ATOMS: atom_id res chain seq x y z
N MET A 1 -113.44 -26.75 -11.34
CA MET A 1 -112.24 -25.93 -11.64
C MET A 1 -112.05 -24.79 -10.62
N LYS A 2 -112.83 -23.69 -10.63
CA LYS A 2 -112.55 -22.51 -9.76
C LYS A 2 -112.51 -22.77 -8.23
N ARG A 3 -113.36 -23.65 -7.70
CA ARG A 3 -113.39 -23.97 -6.24
C ARG A 3 -112.24 -24.87 -5.76
N VAL A 4 -111.75 -25.76 -6.62
CA VAL A 4 -110.63 -26.67 -6.29
C VAL A 4 -109.31 -25.87 -6.23
N ASN A 5 -109.08 -25.00 -7.23
CA ASN A 5 -107.92 -24.11 -7.24
C ASN A 5 -107.89 -23.17 -6.03
N ALA A 6 -109.04 -22.71 -5.53
CA ALA A 6 -109.10 -21.87 -4.32
C ALA A 6 -108.74 -22.64 -3.03
N ILE A 7 -109.09 -23.92 -2.95
CA ILE A 7 -108.74 -24.79 -1.81
C ILE A 7 -107.25 -25.15 -1.84
N GLU A 8 -106.70 -25.43 -3.03
CA GLU A 8 -105.27 -25.67 -3.22
C GLU A 8 -104.46 -24.41 -2.92
N SER A 9 -104.85 -23.25 -3.44
CA SER A 9 -104.22 -21.95 -3.14
C SER A 9 -104.22 -21.65 -1.64
N ASN A 10 -105.33 -21.86 -0.94
CA ASN A 10 -105.39 -21.67 0.52
C ASN A 10 -104.52 -22.67 1.30
N ARG A 11 -104.37 -23.91 0.81
CA ARG A 11 -103.46 -24.91 1.40
C ARG A 11 -102.00 -24.57 1.15
N GLU A 12 -101.67 -24.08 -0.04
CA GLU A 12 -100.34 -23.57 -0.39
C GLU A 12 -99.98 -22.39 0.52
N GLU A 13 -100.87 -21.40 0.63
CA GLU A 13 -100.69 -20.24 1.51
C GLU A 13 -100.55 -20.64 2.99
N ALA A 14 -101.33 -21.63 3.46
CA ALA A 14 -101.20 -22.12 4.83
C ALA A 14 -99.85 -22.81 5.08
N ARG A 15 -99.35 -23.59 4.10
CA ARG A 15 -98.03 -24.23 4.18
C ARG A 15 -96.91 -23.19 4.13
N GLU A 16 -97.02 -22.19 3.26
CA GLU A 16 -96.05 -21.10 3.15
C GLU A 16 -96.00 -20.26 4.43
N ARG A 17 -97.15 -19.96 5.05
CA ARG A 17 -97.21 -19.31 6.36
C ARG A 17 -96.57 -20.16 7.46
N GLN A 18 -96.81 -21.47 7.49
CA GLN A 18 -96.19 -22.37 8.47
C GLN A 18 -94.67 -22.47 8.29
N LEU A 19 -94.19 -22.57 7.04
CA LEU A 19 -92.76 -22.56 6.73
C LEU A 19 -92.11 -21.24 7.09
N SER A 20 -92.77 -20.11 6.80
CA SER A 20 -92.30 -18.79 7.21
C SER A 20 -92.16 -18.69 8.73
N VAL A 21 -93.16 -19.14 9.51
CA VAL A 21 -93.08 -19.17 10.97
C VAL A 21 -91.95 -20.07 11.49
N PHE A 22 -91.73 -21.23 10.86
CA PHE A 22 -90.64 -22.12 11.22
C PHE A 22 -89.27 -21.50 10.92
N CYS A 23 -89.10 -20.90 9.75
CA CYS A 23 -87.89 -20.18 9.37
C CYS A 23 -87.59 -19.01 10.33
N GLU A 24 -88.61 -18.23 10.71
CA GLU A 24 -88.44 -17.12 11.65
C GLU A 24 -88.06 -17.62 13.06
N ARG A 25 -88.63 -18.75 13.52
CA ARG A 25 -88.20 -19.38 14.79
C ARG A 25 -86.76 -19.87 14.73
N ALA A 26 -86.37 -20.54 13.64
CA ALA A 26 -85.01 -21.04 13.46
C ALA A 26 -83.99 -19.88 13.40
N LYS A 27 -84.32 -18.78 12.72
CA LYS A 27 -83.50 -17.55 12.73
C LYS A 27 -83.34 -16.98 14.14
N HIS A 28 -84.45 -16.87 14.87
CA HIS A 28 -84.42 -16.33 16.24
C HIS A 28 -83.60 -17.20 17.20
N GLU A 29 -83.71 -18.53 17.10
CA GLU A 29 -82.89 -19.46 17.88
C GLU A 29 -81.41 -19.38 17.50
N ALA A 30 -81.08 -19.27 16.22
CA ALA A 30 -79.71 -19.09 15.75
C ALA A 30 -79.10 -17.77 16.27
N GLU A 31 -79.83 -16.66 16.17
CA GLU A 31 -79.39 -15.35 16.72
C GLU A 31 -79.17 -15.41 18.23
N LYS A 32 -80.04 -16.10 18.97
CA LYS A 32 -79.91 -16.28 20.41
C LYS A 32 -78.66 -17.09 20.76
N MET A 33 -78.38 -18.15 20.01
CA MET A 33 -77.17 -18.95 20.18
C MET A 33 -75.91 -18.15 19.86
N THR A 34 -75.92 -17.35 18.78
CA THR A 34 -74.81 -16.45 18.44
C THR A 34 -74.53 -15.46 19.57
N LYS A 35 -75.56 -14.76 20.08
CA LYS A 35 -75.40 -13.78 21.17
C LYS A 35 -74.88 -14.41 22.48
N GLU A 36 -75.32 -15.62 22.80
CA GLU A 36 -74.82 -16.35 23.99
C GLU A 36 -73.36 -16.77 23.81
N LEU A 37 -72.95 -17.20 22.61
CA LEU A 37 -71.56 -17.52 22.30
C LEU A 37 -70.66 -16.28 22.35
N GLU A 38 -71.11 -15.15 21.80
CA GLU A 38 -70.39 -13.87 21.88
C GLU A 38 -70.23 -13.40 23.33
N ARG A 39 -71.29 -13.55 24.15
CA ARG A 39 -71.25 -13.21 25.58
C ARG A 39 -70.28 -14.09 26.37
N ARG A 40 -70.20 -15.39 26.06
CA ARG A 40 -69.25 -16.32 26.72
C ARG A 40 -67.82 -16.13 26.22
N GLY A 41 -67.64 -15.86 24.93
CA GLY A 41 -66.34 -15.69 24.28
C GLY A 41 -65.73 -14.30 24.46
N GLY A 42 -66.52 -13.30 24.84
CA GLY A 42 -66.06 -11.92 25.08
C GLY A 42 -65.69 -11.15 23.81
N ALA A 43 -66.00 -11.68 22.62
CA ALA A 43 -65.79 -11.05 21.32
C ALA A 43 -66.96 -11.38 20.38
N THR A 44 -67.38 -10.40 19.58
CA THR A 44 -68.43 -10.58 18.57
C THR A 44 -67.89 -11.30 17.33
N LEU A 45 -68.77 -11.96 16.56
CA LEU A 45 -68.38 -12.63 15.31
C LEU A 45 -67.69 -11.66 14.34
N ASP A 46 -68.23 -10.45 14.21
CA ASP A 46 -67.69 -9.38 13.37
C ASP A 46 -66.30 -8.90 13.83
N GLU A 47 -66.00 -8.95 15.14
CA GLU A 47 -64.68 -8.62 15.68
C GLU A 47 -63.66 -9.72 15.36
N LEU A 48 -64.06 -10.98 15.45
CA LEU A 48 -63.22 -12.12 15.09
C LEU A 48 -62.91 -12.15 13.59
N GLU A 49 -63.89 -11.86 12.73
CA GLU A 49 -63.66 -11.74 11.28
C GLU A 49 -62.70 -10.59 10.95
N ARG A 50 -62.89 -9.42 11.57
CA ARG A 50 -61.97 -8.28 11.40
C ARG A 50 -60.56 -8.59 11.91
N ALA A 51 -60.43 -9.28 13.04
CA ALA A 51 -59.14 -9.69 13.59
C ALA A 51 -58.44 -10.72 12.70
N LEU A 52 -59.17 -11.70 12.18
CA LEU A 52 -58.65 -12.69 11.23
C LEU A 52 -58.15 -12.01 9.96
N GLU A 53 -58.92 -11.07 9.42
CA GLU A 53 -58.53 -10.36 8.20
C GLU A 53 -57.33 -9.43 8.43
N ALA A 54 -57.24 -8.78 9.60
CA ALA A 54 -56.04 -8.05 10.00
C ALA A 54 -54.82 -8.97 10.10
N LYS A 55 -54.95 -10.16 10.70
CA LYS A 55 -53.86 -11.14 10.80
C LYS A 55 -53.43 -11.72 9.45
N LYS A 56 -54.35 -11.93 8.51
CA LYS A 56 -54.02 -12.30 7.13
C LYS A 56 -53.18 -11.22 6.46
N ARG A 57 -53.55 -9.95 6.59
CA ARG A 57 -52.78 -8.83 6.04
C ARG A 57 -51.39 -8.72 6.66
N GLU A 58 -51.29 -8.85 7.98
CA GLU A 58 -50.00 -8.87 8.70
C GLU A 58 -49.12 -10.04 8.21
N SER A 59 -49.69 -11.24 8.07
CA SER A 59 -48.98 -12.40 7.56
C SER A 59 -48.50 -12.19 6.12
N SER A 60 -49.31 -11.62 5.24
CA SER A 60 -48.92 -11.31 3.86
C SER A 60 -47.82 -10.25 3.80
N ALA A 61 -47.88 -9.23 4.66
CA ALA A 61 -46.84 -8.21 4.74
C ALA A 61 -45.50 -8.79 5.22
N LEU A 62 -45.53 -9.65 6.25
CA LEU A 62 -44.34 -10.35 6.73
C LEU A 62 -43.77 -11.31 5.68
N GLN A 63 -44.63 -11.98 4.91
CA GLN A 63 -44.18 -12.84 3.81
C GLN A 63 -43.50 -12.04 2.70
N ALA A 64 -44.08 -10.90 2.29
CA ALA A 64 -43.48 -10.02 1.30
C ALA A 64 -42.14 -9.41 1.76
N ASP A 65 -42.03 -9.02 3.03
CA ASP A 65 -40.76 -8.52 3.61
C ASP A 65 -39.68 -9.62 3.64
N ARG A 66 -40.05 -10.86 4.00
CA ARG A 66 -39.13 -12.02 3.93
C ARG A 66 -38.65 -12.30 2.50
N GLU A 67 -39.57 -12.27 1.54
CA GLU A 67 -39.24 -12.46 0.12
C GLU A 67 -38.33 -11.35 -0.40
N ASN A 68 -38.58 -10.09 -0.04
CA ASN A 68 -37.73 -8.98 -0.41
C ASN A 68 -36.32 -9.12 0.18
N ARG A 69 -36.19 -9.48 1.46
CA ARG A 69 -34.88 -9.75 2.08
C ARG A 69 -34.16 -10.91 1.43
N ASN A 70 -34.87 -12.01 1.15
CA ASN A 70 -34.29 -13.15 0.43
C ASN A 70 -33.77 -12.75 -0.95
N TRP A 71 -34.52 -11.91 -1.66
CA TRP A 71 -34.12 -11.37 -2.95
C TRP A 71 -32.86 -10.48 -2.84
N GLU A 72 -32.81 -9.58 -1.85
CA GLU A 72 -31.65 -8.72 -1.58
C GLU A 72 -30.40 -9.54 -1.22
N TYR A 73 -30.56 -10.58 -0.40
CA TYR A 73 -29.47 -11.51 -0.06
C TYR A 73 -29.00 -12.27 -1.30
N GLY A 74 -29.91 -12.79 -2.13
CA GLY A 74 -29.58 -13.46 -3.38
C GLY A 74 -28.75 -12.55 -4.30
N HIS A 75 -29.21 -11.32 -4.50
CA HIS A 75 -28.50 -10.34 -5.33
C HIS A 75 -27.12 -9.96 -4.77
N THR A 76 -26.99 -9.85 -3.45
CA THR A 76 -25.71 -9.58 -2.79
C THR A 76 -24.74 -10.75 -2.95
N LEU A 77 -25.23 -11.98 -2.80
CA LEU A 77 -24.43 -13.20 -3.01
C LEU A 77 -23.95 -13.30 -4.47
N ASP A 78 -24.79 -12.95 -5.44
CA ASP A 78 -24.39 -12.95 -6.85
C ASP A 78 -23.34 -11.89 -7.16
N LYS A 79 -23.42 -10.70 -6.55
CA LYS A 79 -22.37 -9.68 -6.63
C LYS A 79 -21.04 -10.20 -6.07
N ILE A 80 -21.08 -10.86 -4.91
CA ILE A 80 -19.89 -11.45 -4.28
C ILE A 80 -19.31 -12.56 -5.18
N ARG A 81 -20.15 -13.43 -5.74
CA ARG A 81 -19.73 -14.51 -6.63
C ARG A 81 -19.03 -13.97 -7.88
N LYS A 82 -19.61 -12.94 -8.53
CA LYS A 82 -18.98 -12.29 -9.69
C LYS A 82 -17.65 -11.63 -9.32
N LYS A 83 -17.60 -10.91 -8.20
CA LYS A 83 -16.36 -10.29 -7.71
C LYS A 83 -15.27 -11.34 -7.46
N LYS A 84 -15.61 -12.42 -6.74
CA LYS A 84 -14.72 -13.55 -6.49
C LYS A 84 -14.17 -14.15 -7.79
N GLN A 85 -15.03 -14.41 -8.77
CA GLN A 85 -14.61 -14.94 -10.06
C GLN A 85 -13.66 -13.99 -10.80
N THR A 86 -13.93 -12.68 -10.77
CA THR A 86 -13.02 -11.69 -11.38
C THR A 86 -11.67 -11.64 -10.68
N GLU A 87 -11.64 -11.72 -9.35
CA GLU A 87 -10.41 -11.74 -8.55
C GLU A 87 -9.60 -13.03 -8.78
N GLU A 88 -10.25 -14.19 -8.81
CA GLU A 88 -9.61 -15.47 -9.15
C GLU A 88 -9.02 -15.44 -10.56
N SER A 89 -9.75 -14.90 -11.54
CA SER A 89 -9.23 -14.75 -12.91
C SER A 89 -8.03 -13.79 -13.00
N ALA A 90 -8.00 -12.75 -12.16
CA ALA A 90 -6.90 -11.81 -12.10
C ALA A 90 -5.67 -12.45 -11.42
N SER A 91 -5.89 -13.21 -10.35
CA SER A 91 -4.85 -14.00 -9.67
C SER A 91 -4.23 -15.05 -10.60
N GLU A 92 -5.05 -15.74 -11.39
CA GLU A 92 -4.57 -16.73 -12.37
C GLU A 92 -3.71 -16.06 -13.45
N ARG A 93 -4.17 -14.93 -14.00
CA ARG A 93 -3.40 -14.14 -14.97
C ARG A 93 -2.08 -13.66 -14.40
N LEU A 94 -2.07 -13.21 -13.14
CA LEU A 94 -0.84 -12.80 -12.46
C LEU A 94 0.12 -13.98 -12.28
N ARG A 95 -0.37 -15.14 -11.83
CA ARG A 95 0.44 -16.37 -11.71
C ARG A 95 1.03 -16.81 -13.04
N GLN A 96 0.26 -16.71 -14.13
CA GLN A 96 0.78 -16.98 -15.48
C GLN A 96 1.84 -15.97 -15.91
N ALA A 97 1.63 -14.67 -15.65
CA ALA A 97 2.60 -13.63 -15.94
C ALA A 97 3.90 -13.80 -15.14
N MET A 98 3.84 -14.33 -13.91
CA MET A 98 5.01 -14.58 -13.06
C MET A 98 5.86 -15.77 -13.53
N ARG A 99 5.29 -16.75 -14.24
CA ARG A 99 6.04 -17.94 -14.69
C ARG A 99 7.21 -17.60 -15.63
N GLN A 100 7.03 -16.64 -16.54
CA GLN A 100 8.07 -16.26 -17.48
C GLN A 100 9.29 -15.63 -16.79
N PRO A 101 9.13 -14.60 -15.93
CA PRO A 101 10.23 -14.07 -15.12
C PRO A 101 10.89 -15.12 -14.22
N GLU A 102 10.12 -16.02 -13.60
CA GLU A 102 10.68 -17.09 -12.75
C GLU A 102 11.56 -18.06 -13.56
N GLN A 103 11.12 -18.45 -14.75
CA GLN A 103 11.91 -19.27 -15.67
C GLN A 103 13.16 -18.54 -16.16
N GLU A 104 13.03 -17.26 -16.54
CA GLU A 104 14.16 -16.43 -16.96
C GLU A 104 15.19 -16.26 -15.84
N LEU A 105 14.73 -16.07 -14.61
CA LEU A 105 15.58 -15.95 -13.43
C LEU A 105 16.33 -17.26 -13.15
N SER A 106 15.63 -18.40 -13.23
CA SER A 106 16.26 -19.72 -13.09
C SER A 106 17.33 -19.97 -14.17
N LEU A 107 17.04 -19.60 -15.43
CA LEU A 107 18.01 -19.70 -16.52
C LEU A 107 19.21 -18.80 -16.27
N ARG A 108 19.01 -17.54 -15.85
CA ARG A 108 20.10 -16.61 -15.52
C ARG A 108 20.96 -17.12 -14.37
N GLN A 109 20.35 -17.67 -13.32
CA GLN A 109 21.08 -18.26 -12.19
C GLN A 109 21.97 -19.42 -12.66
N SER A 110 21.42 -20.36 -13.43
CA SER A 110 22.20 -21.49 -13.98
C SER A 110 23.35 -21.04 -14.88
N ALA A 111 23.14 -19.98 -15.67
CA ALA A 111 24.19 -19.41 -16.52
C ALA A 111 25.30 -18.73 -15.71
N ILE A 112 24.95 -18.08 -14.59
CA ILE A 112 25.93 -17.50 -13.66
C ILE A 112 26.75 -18.62 -13.00
N GLU A 113 26.09 -19.64 -12.44
CA GLU A 113 26.76 -20.79 -11.81
C GLU A 113 27.73 -21.49 -12.78
N THR A 114 27.31 -21.68 -14.04
CA THR A 114 28.17 -22.28 -15.07
C THR A 114 29.40 -21.40 -15.36
N ARG A 115 29.22 -20.07 -15.44
CA ARG A 115 30.34 -19.13 -15.64
C ARG A 115 31.28 -19.09 -14.44
N GLU A 116 30.75 -19.16 -13.23
CA GLU A 116 31.55 -19.22 -12.01
C GLU A 116 32.44 -20.47 -11.98
N GLN A 117 31.88 -21.64 -12.33
CA GLN A 117 32.64 -22.89 -12.47
C GLN A 117 33.72 -22.80 -13.56
N GLN A 118 33.41 -22.19 -14.72
CA GLN A 118 34.40 -21.96 -15.78
C GLN A 118 35.54 -21.05 -15.31
N LEU A 119 35.22 -19.98 -14.58
CA LEU A 119 36.22 -19.07 -14.03
C LEU A 119 37.13 -19.76 -13.01
N GLU A 120 36.58 -20.61 -12.15
CA GLU A 120 37.35 -21.40 -11.19
C GLU A 120 38.35 -22.33 -11.90
N MET A 121 37.90 -23.03 -12.96
CA MET A 121 38.77 -23.88 -13.78
C MET A 121 39.90 -23.09 -14.45
N VAL A 122 39.59 -21.92 -15.02
CA VAL A 122 40.60 -21.04 -15.63
C VAL A 122 41.61 -20.55 -14.60
N GLN A 123 41.17 -20.24 -13.37
CA GLN A 123 42.08 -19.84 -12.29
C GLN A 123 43.02 -20.98 -11.88
N LEU A 124 42.52 -22.21 -11.79
CA LEU A 124 43.31 -23.40 -11.51
C LEU A 124 44.33 -23.67 -12.60
N ASP A 125 43.95 -23.60 -13.88
CA ASP A 125 44.87 -23.78 -14.99
C ASP A 125 45.93 -22.67 -15.04
N ARG A 126 45.54 -21.43 -14.75
CA ARG A 126 46.50 -20.32 -14.63
C ARG A 126 47.48 -20.54 -13.48
N ALA A 127 47.03 -21.08 -12.34
CA ALA A 127 47.90 -21.43 -11.22
C ALA A 127 48.88 -22.56 -11.59
N ARG A 128 48.39 -23.64 -12.21
CA ARG A 128 49.21 -24.76 -12.70
C ARG A 128 50.23 -24.31 -13.75
N GLY A 129 49.83 -23.43 -14.66
CA GLY A 129 50.73 -22.85 -15.67
C GLY A 129 51.87 -22.06 -15.01
N ARG A 130 51.56 -21.23 -14.02
CA ARG A 130 52.59 -20.51 -13.24
C ARG A 130 53.55 -21.46 -12.54
N GLU A 131 53.03 -22.52 -11.90
CA GLU A 131 53.87 -23.52 -11.23
C GLU A 131 54.77 -24.28 -12.22
N ALA A 132 54.26 -24.63 -13.40
CA ALA A 132 55.04 -25.30 -14.44
C ALA A 132 56.20 -24.41 -14.93
N VAL A 133 55.90 -23.14 -15.24
CA VAL A 133 56.91 -22.16 -15.65
C VAL A 133 57.97 -21.96 -14.57
N MET A 134 57.55 -21.88 -13.30
CA MET A 134 58.49 -21.76 -12.18
C MET A 134 59.37 -23.00 -12.05
N ARG A 135 58.81 -24.21 -12.15
CA ARG A 135 59.58 -25.46 -12.11
C ARG A 135 60.59 -25.55 -13.27
N GLU A 136 60.17 -25.18 -14.47
CA GLU A 136 61.05 -25.19 -15.64
C GLU A 136 62.18 -24.16 -15.52
N ARG A 137 61.88 -22.94 -15.04
CA ARG A 137 62.92 -21.95 -14.72
C ARG A 137 63.96 -22.49 -13.75
N HIS A 138 63.53 -23.11 -12.64
CA HIS A 138 64.45 -23.70 -11.67
C HIS A 138 65.29 -24.82 -12.29
N SER A 139 64.69 -25.65 -13.15
CA SER A 139 65.41 -26.71 -13.87
C SER A 139 66.47 -26.14 -14.82
N ILE A 140 66.11 -25.14 -15.63
CA ILE A 140 67.02 -24.47 -16.56
C ILE A 140 68.14 -23.77 -15.79
N GLU A 141 67.83 -23.08 -14.68
CA GLU A 141 68.83 -22.44 -13.84
C GLU A 141 69.81 -23.45 -13.22
N ALA A 142 69.31 -24.61 -12.77
CA ALA A 142 70.14 -25.69 -12.27
C ALA A 142 71.10 -26.23 -13.35
N VAL A 143 70.59 -26.48 -14.58
CA VAL A 143 71.42 -26.94 -15.71
C VAL A 143 72.44 -25.87 -16.13
N ARG A 144 72.05 -24.60 -16.17
CA ARG A 144 72.98 -23.49 -16.46
C ARG A 144 74.07 -23.40 -15.41
N ARG A 145 73.74 -23.62 -14.14
CA ARG A 145 74.70 -23.62 -13.03
C ARG A 145 75.70 -24.77 -13.18
N THR A 146 75.24 -26.00 -13.43
CA THR A 146 76.14 -27.14 -13.61
C THR A 146 77.06 -26.94 -14.83
N PHE A 147 76.54 -26.43 -15.94
CA PHE A 147 77.34 -26.12 -17.12
C PHE A 147 78.42 -25.07 -16.84
N ARG A 148 78.07 -23.97 -16.15
CA ARG A 148 79.02 -22.92 -15.74
C ARG A 148 80.10 -23.49 -14.80
N GLU A 149 79.71 -24.32 -13.84
CA GLU A 149 80.64 -24.95 -12.89
C GLU A 149 81.64 -25.87 -13.60
N GLU A 150 81.18 -26.66 -14.59
CA GLU A 150 82.02 -27.55 -15.40
C GLU A 150 82.99 -26.75 -16.29
N ARG A 151 82.51 -25.71 -16.98
CA ARG A 151 83.37 -24.77 -17.73
C ARG A 151 84.42 -24.12 -16.83
N CYS A 152 84.05 -23.67 -15.64
CA CYS A 152 85.00 -23.13 -14.66
C CYS A 152 86.03 -24.16 -14.20
N ARG A 153 85.65 -25.43 -14.06
CA ARG A 153 86.60 -26.52 -13.78
C ARG A 153 87.59 -26.73 -14.93
N GLN A 154 87.11 -26.79 -16.17
CA GLN A 154 87.96 -26.91 -17.36
C GLN A 154 88.94 -25.73 -17.49
N ARG A 155 88.46 -24.50 -17.30
CA ARG A 155 89.32 -23.30 -17.32
C ARG A 155 90.37 -23.35 -16.21
N ARG A 156 90.02 -23.79 -14.99
CA ARG A 156 90.99 -24.00 -13.90
C ARG A 156 92.05 -25.03 -14.25
N GLN A 157 91.67 -26.16 -14.87
CA GLN A 157 92.61 -27.17 -15.34
C GLN A 157 93.56 -26.62 -16.42
N TRP A 158 93.03 -25.88 -17.40
CA TRP A 158 93.83 -25.25 -18.44
C TRP A 158 94.81 -24.22 -17.88
N ILE A 159 94.36 -23.37 -16.96
CA ILE A 159 95.22 -22.43 -16.23
C ILE A 159 96.34 -23.16 -15.48
N HIS A 160 96.03 -24.29 -14.85
CA HIS A 160 97.03 -25.08 -14.13
C HIS A 160 98.09 -25.63 -15.09
N GLN A 161 97.69 -26.19 -16.23
CA GLN A 161 98.60 -26.69 -17.27
C GLN A 161 99.52 -25.58 -17.81
N VAL A 162 98.96 -24.39 -18.08
CA VAL A 162 99.75 -23.23 -18.54
C VAL A 162 100.76 -22.80 -17.47
N LYS A 163 100.36 -22.79 -16.19
CA LYS A 163 101.28 -22.48 -15.08
C LYS A 163 102.39 -23.51 -14.92
N GLU A 164 102.08 -24.80 -15.04
CA GLU A 164 103.09 -25.87 -15.00
C GLU A 164 104.07 -25.74 -16.16
N MET A 165 103.59 -25.42 -17.36
CA MET A 165 104.43 -25.19 -18.52
C MET A 165 105.32 -23.95 -18.32
N ASN A 166 104.75 -22.83 -17.88
CA ASN A 166 105.47 -21.59 -17.57
C ASN A 166 106.53 -21.79 -16.48
N ALA A 167 106.32 -22.68 -15.51
CA ALA A 167 107.29 -22.99 -14.45
C ALA A 167 108.47 -23.83 -14.94
N LYS A 168 108.28 -24.70 -15.93
CA LYS A 168 109.34 -25.54 -16.54
C LYS A 168 110.26 -24.75 -17.47
N PHE A 169 109.74 -23.74 -18.16
CA PHE A 169 110.51 -22.92 -19.10
C PHE A 169 111.79 -22.29 -18.47
N PRO A 170 111.74 -21.65 -17.29
CA PRO A 170 112.93 -21.18 -16.59
C PRO A 170 113.92 -22.28 -16.21
N GLU A 171 113.43 -23.49 -15.88
CA GLU A 171 114.28 -24.64 -15.56
C GLU A 171 115.01 -25.18 -16.80
N GLU A 172 114.40 -25.10 -17.98
CA GLU A 172 115.02 -25.48 -19.26
C GLU A 172 116.04 -24.44 -19.76
N VAL A 173 115.83 -23.15 -19.46
CA VAL A 173 116.77 -22.07 -19.81
C VAL A 173 118.00 -22.06 -18.87
N ARG A 174 117.82 -22.42 -17.59
CA ARG A 174 118.88 -22.44 -16.57
C ARG A 174 120.15 -23.26 -16.92
N PRO A 175 120.08 -24.49 -17.46
CA PRO A 175 121.27 -25.25 -17.85
C PRO A 175 122.03 -24.58 -19.01
N LEU A 176 121.35 -23.87 -19.92
CA LEU A 176 122.02 -23.08 -20.96
C LEU A 176 122.83 -21.93 -20.34
N THR A 177 122.28 -21.28 -19.31
CA THR A 177 122.98 -20.24 -18.54
C THR A 177 124.15 -20.81 -17.72
N GLU A 178 124.00 -22.00 -17.12
CA GLU A 178 125.03 -22.67 -16.32
C GLU A 178 126.16 -23.29 -17.18
N GLU A 179 125.85 -23.79 -18.38
CA GLU A 179 126.87 -24.23 -19.35
C GLU A 179 127.72 -23.06 -19.86
N ARG A 180 127.12 -21.88 -20.07
CA ARG A 180 127.86 -20.65 -20.42
C ARG A 180 128.82 -20.21 -19.32
N LYS A 181 128.40 -20.29 -18.06
CA LYS A 181 129.27 -20.02 -16.89
C LYS A 181 130.45 -21.00 -16.81
N LYS A 182 130.23 -22.29 -17.09
CA LYS A 182 131.30 -23.31 -17.14
C LYS A 182 132.30 -23.05 -18.28
N LYS A 183 131.86 -22.52 -19.43
CA LYS A 183 132.70 -22.17 -20.59
C LYS A 183 133.37 -20.78 -20.51
N ARG A 184 133.07 -19.96 -19.49
CA ARG A 184 133.48 -18.54 -19.36
C ARG A 184 133.06 -17.65 -20.54
N GLU A 185 131.95 -17.97 -21.19
CA GLU A 185 131.38 -17.17 -22.27
C GLU A 185 130.37 -16.16 -21.68
N GLN A 186 130.44 -14.88 -22.08
CA GLN A 186 129.43 -13.87 -21.72
C GLN A 186 128.20 -14.02 -22.62
N ALA A 187 127.01 -13.86 -22.04
CA ALA A 187 125.77 -13.81 -22.80
C ALA A 187 125.83 -12.67 -23.83
N THR A 188 125.41 -12.92 -25.07
CA THR A 188 125.34 -11.85 -26.05
C THR A 188 124.17 -10.92 -25.71
N ALA A 189 124.30 -9.62 -25.98
CA ALA A 189 123.25 -8.63 -25.67
C ALA A 189 121.88 -9.00 -26.28
N LYS A 190 121.85 -9.75 -27.37
CA LYS A 190 120.60 -10.22 -28.01
C LYS A 190 119.92 -11.33 -27.21
N GLU A 191 120.68 -12.23 -26.61
CA GLU A 191 120.15 -13.34 -25.81
C GLU A 191 119.63 -12.84 -24.46
N ASP A 192 120.36 -11.92 -23.82
CA ASP A 192 119.96 -11.26 -22.58
C ASP A 192 118.64 -10.47 -22.73
N VAL A 193 118.44 -9.84 -23.89
CA VAL A 193 117.18 -9.16 -24.24
C VAL A 193 116.06 -10.18 -24.49
N ALA A 194 116.36 -11.30 -25.13
CA ALA A 194 115.38 -12.36 -25.39
C ALA A 194 114.91 -13.06 -24.10
N GLU A 195 115.81 -13.37 -23.16
CA GLU A 195 115.46 -13.95 -21.86
C GLU A 195 114.60 -13.00 -21.02
N ARG A 196 114.91 -11.70 -21.02
CA ARG A 196 114.09 -10.69 -20.32
C ARG A 196 112.71 -10.50 -20.97
N ALA A 197 112.63 -10.54 -22.30
CA ALA A 197 111.36 -10.49 -23.03
C ALA A 197 110.48 -11.71 -22.69
N LEU A 198 111.07 -12.92 -22.70
CA LEU A 198 110.35 -14.15 -22.34
C LEU A 198 109.82 -14.11 -20.90
N ALA A 199 110.63 -13.65 -19.95
CA ALA A 199 110.21 -13.51 -18.55
C ALA A 199 109.08 -12.47 -18.39
N ALA A 200 109.11 -11.38 -19.17
CA ALA A 200 108.05 -10.39 -19.20
C ALA A 200 106.75 -10.95 -19.78
N ASP A 201 106.83 -11.75 -20.85
CA ASP A 201 105.68 -12.40 -21.47
C ASP A 201 105.05 -13.46 -20.54
N ILE A 202 105.86 -14.29 -19.87
CA ILE A 202 105.38 -15.25 -18.86
C ILE A 202 104.63 -14.51 -17.74
N LYS A 203 105.20 -13.42 -17.23
CA LYS A 203 104.58 -12.60 -16.19
C LYS A 203 103.25 -11.99 -16.66
N MET A 204 103.21 -11.47 -17.89
CA MET A 204 102.00 -10.93 -18.48
C MET A 204 100.90 -12.00 -18.58
N ILE A 205 101.24 -13.19 -19.08
CA ILE A 205 100.32 -14.33 -19.17
C ILE A 205 99.78 -14.69 -17.79
N GLU A 206 100.63 -14.81 -16.78
CA GLU A 206 100.22 -15.15 -15.41
C GLU A 206 99.27 -14.13 -14.77
N GLU A 207 99.42 -12.84 -15.08
CA GLU A 207 98.51 -11.78 -14.62
C GLU A 207 97.12 -11.88 -15.28
N TYR A 208 97.02 -12.37 -16.51
CA TYR A 208 95.75 -12.53 -17.23
C TYR A 208 95.01 -13.84 -16.91
N LEU A 209 95.72 -14.93 -16.56
CA LEU A 209 95.10 -16.25 -16.33
C LEU A 209 93.91 -16.24 -15.33
N PRO A 210 93.95 -15.55 -14.18
CA PRO A 210 92.81 -15.52 -13.24
C PRO A 210 91.55 -14.86 -13.83
N ARG A 211 91.71 -13.87 -14.72
CA ARG A 211 90.59 -13.14 -15.34
C ARG A 211 89.79 -14.00 -16.31
N LEU A 212 90.38 -15.08 -16.81
CA LEU A 212 89.71 -16.06 -17.68
C LEU A 212 88.67 -16.90 -16.92
N ILE A 213 88.77 -17.03 -15.60
CA ILE A 213 87.77 -17.76 -14.79
C ILE A 213 86.46 -16.96 -14.69
N SER A 214 86.55 -15.63 -14.66
CA SER A 214 85.41 -14.71 -14.46
C SER A 214 84.67 -14.29 -15.73
N LEU A 215 85.18 -14.61 -16.93
CA LEU A 215 84.50 -14.26 -18.18
C LEU A 215 83.21 -15.07 -18.34
N GLU A 216 82.06 -14.42 -18.20
CA GLU A 216 80.77 -15.04 -18.49
C GLU A 216 80.69 -15.43 -19.98
N ASP A 217 80.30 -16.68 -20.25
CA ASP A 217 80.29 -17.32 -21.57
C ASP A 217 79.18 -16.83 -22.52
N ILE A 218 78.44 -15.77 -22.17
CA ILE A 218 77.34 -15.28 -23.01
C ILE A 218 77.83 -14.01 -23.72
N PRO A 219 78.12 -14.06 -25.03
CA PRO A 219 78.20 -12.84 -25.82
C PRO A 219 76.77 -12.30 -25.94
N VAL A 220 76.33 -11.54 -24.96
CA VAL A 220 75.08 -10.78 -25.06
C VAL A 220 75.42 -9.57 -25.90
N ASN A 221 74.91 -9.51 -27.14
CA ASN A 221 74.92 -8.27 -27.89
C ASN A 221 74.01 -7.27 -27.13
N PRO A 222 74.58 -6.23 -26.49
CA PRO A 222 73.82 -5.32 -25.65
C PRO A 222 72.80 -4.51 -26.46
N GLU A 223 73.03 -4.32 -27.76
CA GLU A 223 72.13 -3.59 -28.66
C GLU A 223 70.86 -4.38 -28.96
N GLU A 224 70.98 -5.65 -29.36
CA GLU A 224 69.82 -6.51 -29.63
C GLU A 224 68.94 -6.71 -28.39
N THR A 225 69.57 -6.88 -27.23
CA THR A 225 68.84 -7.03 -25.95
C THR A 225 68.15 -5.73 -25.55
N GLY A 226 68.77 -4.58 -25.87
CA GLY A 226 68.18 -3.26 -25.68
C GLY A 226 66.98 -3.00 -26.60
N ILE A 227 67.06 -3.44 -27.86
CA ILE A 227 65.98 -3.32 -28.84
C ILE A 227 64.76 -4.15 -28.42
N ILE A 228 64.96 -5.41 -28.04
CA ILE A 228 63.87 -6.30 -27.62
C ILE A 228 63.18 -5.78 -26.36
N ARG A 229 63.94 -5.25 -25.38
CA ARG A 229 63.33 -4.65 -24.18
C ARG A 229 62.45 -3.45 -24.52
N ARG A 230 62.94 -2.53 -25.35
CA ARG A 230 62.14 -1.36 -25.77
C ARG A 230 60.86 -1.75 -26.47
N GLN A 231 60.89 -2.76 -27.35
CA GLN A 231 59.70 -3.26 -28.04
C GLN A 231 58.67 -3.82 -27.05
N PHE A 232 59.10 -4.58 -26.05
CA PHE A 232 58.19 -5.09 -25.02
C PHE A 232 57.63 -3.96 -24.15
N ASP A 233 58.49 -3.04 -23.70
CA ASP A 233 58.06 -1.89 -22.89
C ASP A 233 57.03 -1.05 -23.65
N GLU A 234 57.22 -0.84 -24.94
CA GLU A 234 56.33 -0.06 -25.81
C GLU A 234 54.97 -0.76 -26.06
N VAL A 235 54.96 -2.09 -26.17
CA VAL A 235 53.71 -2.88 -26.26
C VAL A 235 52.97 -2.86 -24.93
N PHE A 236 53.68 -3.04 -23.81
CA PHE A 236 53.08 -3.01 -22.48
C PHE A 236 52.49 -1.63 -22.14
N THR A 237 53.17 -0.54 -22.51
CA THR A 237 52.63 0.81 -22.29
C THR A 237 51.39 1.08 -23.15
N GLN A 238 51.35 0.59 -24.39
CA GLN A 238 50.16 0.69 -25.24
C GLN A 238 48.98 -0.10 -24.66
N GLU A 239 49.23 -1.32 -24.19
CA GLU A 239 48.18 -2.17 -23.62
C GLU A 239 47.68 -1.63 -22.26
N GLU A 240 48.58 -1.08 -21.44
CA GLU A 240 48.23 -0.39 -20.19
C GLU A 240 47.34 0.84 -20.47
N GLN A 241 47.71 1.67 -21.46
CA GLN A 241 46.89 2.82 -21.85
C GLN A 241 45.51 2.40 -22.36
N ALA A 242 45.43 1.34 -23.16
CA ALA A 242 44.15 0.82 -23.66
C ALA A 242 43.27 0.28 -22.52
N TYR A 243 43.87 -0.42 -21.55
CA TYR A 243 43.16 -0.92 -20.38
C TYR A 243 42.62 0.21 -19.51
N LEU A 244 43.45 1.24 -19.25
CA LEU A 244 43.04 2.41 -18.47
C LEU A 244 41.90 3.17 -19.16
N ALA A 245 41.99 3.38 -20.48
CA ALA A 245 40.91 4.01 -21.25
C ALA A 245 39.59 3.23 -21.15
N SER A 246 39.64 1.90 -21.31
CA SER A 246 38.45 1.04 -21.16
C SER A 246 37.87 1.08 -19.75
N ALA A 247 38.72 1.11 -18.72
CA ALA A 247 38.29 1.21 -17.33
C ALA A 247 37.62 2.55 -17.03
N GLU A 248 38.13 3.66 -17.58
CA GLU A 248 37.53 4.99 -17.46
C GLU A 248 36.15 5.06 -18.14
N GLU A 249 36.00 4.47 -19.34
CA GLU A 249 34.71 4.39 -20.03
C GLU A 249 33.67 3.58 -19.23
N GLU A 250 34.05 2.44 -18.66
CA GLU A 250 33.17 1.67 -17.78
C GLU A 250 32.77 2.46 -16.53
N TRP A 251 33.71 3.19 -15.93
CA TRP A 251 33.45 4.05 -14.78
C TRP A 251 32.45 5.16 -15.12
N ALA A 252 32.66 5.85 -16.24
CA ALA A 252 31.75 6.88 -16.73
C ALA A 252 30.35 6.31 -17.03
N CYS A 253 30.27 5.10 -17.58
CA CYS A 253 29.00 4.42 -17.84
C CYS A 253 28.26 4.09 -16.53
N LYS A 254 28.95 3.53 -15.53
CA LYS A 254 28.41 3.25 -14.19
C LYS A 254 27.94 4.51 -13.50
N GLU A 255 28.71 5.60 -13.57
CA GLU A 255 28.36 6.87 -12.97
C GLU A 255 27.11 7.48 -13.62
N ARG A 256 27.00 7.43 -14.96
CA ARG A 256 25.81 7.89 -15.70
C ARG A 256 24.57 7.07 -15.34
N LEU A 257 24.69 5.74 -15.23
CA LEU A 257 23.61 4.87 -14.78
C LEU A 257 23.21 5.17 -13.32
N GLY A 258 24.19 5.37 -12.44
CA GLY A 258 23.96 5.76 -11.04
C GLY A 258 23.17 7.07 -10.94
N ARG A 259 23.59 8.10 -11.67
CA ARG A 259 22.85 9.37 -11.76
C ARG A 259 21.42 9.18 -12.28
N GLY A 260 21.24 8.36 -13.32
CA GLY A 260 19.91 8.06 -13.87
C GLY A 260 18.97 7.37 -12.87
N LEU A 261 19.50 6.43 -12.09
CA LEU A 261 18.75 5.75 -11.03
C LEU A 261 18.37 6.69 -9.90
N GLU A 262 19.26 7.61 -9.52
CA GLU A 262 18.97 8.60 -8.47
C GLU A 262 17.87 9.57 -8.90
N VAL A 263 17.92 10.06 -10.15
CA VAL A 263 16.85 10.89 -10.72
C VAL A 263 15.52 10.14 -10.75
N TYR A 264 15.54 8.84 -11.09
CA TYR A 264 14.33 8.02 -11.08
C TYR A 264 13.76 7.85 -9.66
N ARG A 265 14.61 7.57 -8.65
CA ARG A 265 14.20 7.48 -7.24
C ARG A 265 13.62 8.80 -6.75
N GLN A 266 14.28 9.91 -7.04
CA GLN A 266 13.80 11.23 -6.66
C GLN A 266 12.44 11.52 -7.28
N ARG A 267 12.26 11.23 -8.57
CA ARG A 267 10.97 11.39 -9.25
C ARG A 267 9.85 10.57 -8.60
N MET A 268 10.13 9.33 -8.22
CA MET A 268 9.15 8.47 -7.54
C MET A 268 8.76 9.02 -6.15
N LEU A 269 9.73 9.57 -5.42
CA LEU A 269 9.48 10.24 -4.14
C LEU A 269 8.66 11.51 -4.33
N ASP A 270 9.02 12.34 -5.32
CA ASP A 270 8.30 13.57 -5.64
C ASP A 270 6.85 13.27 -6.05
N ASP A 271 6.62 12.24 -6.88
CA ASP A 271 5.27 11.79 -7.27
C ASP A 271 4.45 11.32 -6.05
N TYR A 272 5.08 10.61 -5.11
CA TYR A 272 4.43 10.18 -3.88
C TYR A 272 4.06 11.37 -2.97
N VAL A 273 5.00 12.29 -2.79
CA VAL A 273 4.79 13.53 -2.00
C VAL A 273 3.72 14.40 -2.65
N ALA A 274 3.74 14.56 -3.97
CA ALA A 274 2.75 15.32 -4.73
C ALA A 274 1.35 14.72 -4.57
N LYS A 275 1.20 13.39 -4.68
CA LYS A 275 -0.09 12.70 -4.45
C LYS A 275 -0.57 12.89 -3.01
N LYS A 276 0.32 12.82 -2.03
CA LYS A 276 -0.01 13.05 -0.63
C LYS A 276 -0.48 14.50 -0.42
N ASN A 277 0.26 15.47 -0.93
CA ASN A 277 -0.08 16.89 -0.84
C ASN A 277 -1.37 17.24 -1.60
N GLY A 278 -1.63 16.61 -2.75
CA GLY A 278 -2.90 16.76 -3.49
C GLY A 278 -4.11 16.38 -2.64
N LYS A 279 -4.08 15.18 -2.02
CA LYS A 279 -5.14 14.74 -1.10
C LYS A 279 -5.37 15.72 0.06
N LEU A 280 -4.30 16.35 0.54
CA LEU A 280 -4.36 17.33 1.61
C LEU A 280 -5.00 18.64 1.14
N HIS A 281 -4.62 19.15 -0.03
CA HIS A 281 -5.26 20.33 -0.60
C HIS A 281 -6.75 20.10 -0.88
N ASP A 282 -7.13 18.92 -1.36
CA ASP A 282 -8.54 18.54 -1.54
C ASP A 282 -9.30 18.52 -0.21
N ALA A 283 -8.69 17.99 0.84
CA ALA A 283 -9.25 17.99 2.18
C ALA A 283 -9.41 19.42 2.72
N GLU A 284 -8.40 20.29 2.55
CA GLU A 284 -8.49 21.69 2.97
C GLU A 284 -9.55 22.48 2.18
N ALA A 285 -9.66 22.25 0.86
CA ALA A 285 -10.71 22.87 0.04
C ALA A 285 -12.10 22.45 0.52
N THR A 286 -12.25 21.17 0.85
CA THR A 286 -13.49 20.62 1.42
C THR A 286 -13.79 21.24 2.79
N GLU A 287 -12.80 21.34 3.68
CA GLU A 287 -12.95 21.99 5.00
C GLU A 287 -13.38 23.45 4.85
N ARG A 288 -12.73 24.24 3.98
CA ARG A 288 -13.09 25.64 3.72
C ARG A 288 -14.53 25.76 3.21
N ARG A 289 -14.94 24.89 2.28
CA ARG A 289 -16.31 24.86 1.75
C ARG A 289 -17.31 24.52 2.85
N LEU A 290 -17.04 23.49 3.66
CA LEU A 290 -17.88 23.12 4.79
C LEU A 290 -17.97 24.24 5.83
N SER A 291 -16.88 24.98 6.07
CA SER A 291 -16.88 26.18 6.92
C SER A 291 -17.83 27.24 6.43
N SER A 292 -17.74 27.59 5.15
CA SER A 292 -18.65 28.56 4.56
C SER A 292 -20.12 28.14 4.68
N VAL A 293 -20.43 26.84 4.47
CA VAL A 293 -21.80 26.34 4.61
C VAL A 293 -22.28 26.43 6.05
N VAL A 294 -21.45 26.01 7.01
CA VAL A 294 -21.81 26.08 8.43
C VAL A 294 -22.02 27.53 8.87
N ASP A 295 -21.20 28.47 8.43
CA ASP A 295 -21.35 29.89 8.77
C ASP A 295 -22.65 30.48 8.19
N GLN A 296 -23.01 30.12 6.95
CA GLN A 296 -24.28 30.48 6.35
C GLN A 296 -25.47 29.93 7.15
N VAL A 297 -25.40 28.66 7.56
CA VAL A 297 -26.43 28.00 8.36
C VAL A 297 -26.53 28.61 9.76
N LEU A 298 -25.42 28.93 10.41
CA LEU A 298 -25.43 29.59 11.72
C LEU A 298 -26.06 30.98 11.63
N ASN A 299 -25.77 31.75 10.58
CA ASN A 299 -26.44 33.03 10.32
C ASN A 299 -27.93 32.86 10.09
N TYR A 300 -28.35 31.82 9.36
CA TYR A 300 -29.75 31.48 9.19
C TYR A 300 -30.44 31.18 10.53
N LEU A 301 -29.84 30.32 11.37
CA LEU A 301 -30.43 29.94 12.66
C LEU A 301 -30.37 31.05 13.72
N ARG A 302 -29.47 32.04 13.60
CA ARG A 302 -29.48 33.26 14.44
C ARG A 302 -30.73 34.10 14.22
N ASN A 303 -31.27 34.11 13.00
CA ASN A 303 -32.55 34.76 12.69
C ASN A 303 -33.75 34.03 13.31
N GLY A 304 -33.56 32.78 13.72
CA GLY A 304 -34.49 31.96 14.45
C GLY A 304 -35.43 31.18 13.56
N VAL A 305 -35.69 29.94 13.98
CA VAL A 305 -36.51 28.97 13.27
C VAL A 305 -37.69 28.61 14.15
N ARG A 306 -38.87 28.52 13.55
CA ARG A 306 -40.09 28.08 14.24
C ARG A 306 -40.11 26.56 14.30
N VAL A 307 -40.33 26.04 15.49
CA VAL A 307 -40.25 24.62 15.77
C VAL A 307 -41.37 24.21 16.71
N ALA A 308 -42.01 23.09 16.43
CA ALA A 308 -42.98 22.50 17.35
C ALA A 308 -42.24 21.69 18.41
N LYS A 309 -42.29 22.14 19.66
CA LYS A 309 -41.78 21.38 20.80
C LYS A 309 -42.81 20.34 21.22
N THR A 310 -42.42 19.08 21.28
CA THR A 310 -43.25 18.02 21.87
C THR A 310 -42.97 17.90 23.37
N SER A 311 -44.03 17.79 24.17
CA SER A 311 -43.92 17.54 25.61
C SER A 311 -44.18 16.06 25.92
N SER A 312 -43.69 15.58 27.06
CA SER A 312 -43.97 14.22 27.56
C SER A 312 -45.46 13.95 27.81
N LYS A 313 -46.29 14.99 27.86
CA LYS A 313 -47.75 14.90 27.97
C LYS A 313 -48.47 14.91 26.61
N GLY A 314 -47.74 14.91 25.49
CA GLY A 314 -48.33 14.82 24.15
C GLY A 314 -48.78 16.14 23.53
N ASN A 315 -48.66 17.25 24.27
CA ASN A 315 -48.98 18.57 23.74
C ASN A 315 -47.81 19.08 22.89
N ALA A 316 -48.12 19.54 21.68
CA ALA A 316 -47.19 20.25 20.80
C ALA A 316 -47.39 21.77 20.98
N CYS A 317 -46.30 22.50 21.20
CA CYS A 317 -46.33 23.96 21.32
C CYS A 317 -45.30 24.59 20.38
N GLY A 318 -45.73 25.56 19.58
CA GLY A 318 -44.86 26.29 18.67
C GLY A 318 -43.95 27.25 19.42
N ARG A 319 -42.64 27.16 19.16
CA ARG A 319 -41.62 28.04 19.74
C ARG A 319 -40.61 28.46 18.69
N LEU A 320 -40.05 29.66 18.87
CA LEU A 320 -38.90 30.08 18.08
C LEU A 320 -37.62 29.61 18.79
N TYR A 321 -36.74 28.89 18.10
CA TYR A 321 -35.41 28.56 18.57
C TYR A 321 -34.35 29.27 17.73
N PHE A 322 -33.31 29.78 18.37
CA PHE A 322 -32.21 30.46 17.68
C PHE A 322 -30.88 30.31 18.43
N PHE A 323 -29.77 30.38 17.68
CA PHE A 323 -28.43 30.42 18.25
C PHE A 323 -28.08 31.82 18.72
N LEU A 324 -27.36 31.91 19.85
CA LEU A 324 -26.72 33.14 20.28
C LEU A 324 -25.44 33.39 19.46
N GLU A 325 -24.99 34.64 19.40
CA GLU A 325 -23.82 35.05 18.62
C GLU A 325 -22.55 34.27 18.98
N ASP A 326 -22.40 33.90 20.26
CA ASP A 326 -21.28 33.10 20.78
C ASP A 326 -21.30 31.63 20.33
N CYS A 327 -22.38 31.18 19.67
CA CYS A 327 -22.61 29.79 19.26
C CYS A 327 -22.42 28.77 20.40
N LYS A 328 -22.58 29.19 21.66
CA LYS A 328 -22.48 28.33 22.86
C LYS A 328 -23.84 28.04 23.47
N ARG A 329 -24.84 28.85 23.12
CA ARG A 329 -26.19 28.79 23.69
C ARG A 329 -27.26 28.77 22.61
N ILE A 330 -28.33 28.04 22.91
CA ILE A 330 -29.57 28.02 22.14
C ILE A 330 -30.65 28.66 23.01
N HIS A 331 -31.32 29.66 22.45
CA HIS A 331 -32.44 30.35 23.10
C HIS A 331 -33.76 29.90 22.51
N SER A 332 -34.80 29.95 23.34
CA SER A 332 -36.17 29.69 22.92
C SER A 332 -37.12 30.75 23.43
N CYS A 333 -38.04 31.18 22.56
CA CYS A 333 -39.11 32.12 22.86
C CYS A 333 -40.46 31.52 22.49
N ASP A 334 -41.48 31.84 23.29
CA ASP A 334 -42.87 31.55 22.93
C ASP A 334 -43.33 32.51 21.82
N LEU A 335 -44.21 32.00 20.96
CA LEU A 335 -44.82 32.74 19.86
C LEU A 335 -46.20 33.24 20.27
N ASP A 336 -46.60 34.41 19.78
CA ASP A 336 -47.99 34.87 19.90
C ASP A 336 -48.92 34.14 18.92
N HIS A 337 -50.21 34.49 18.96
CA HIS A 337 -51.24 33.93 18.10
C HIS A 337 -51.07 34.31 16.60
N GLN A 338 -50.19 35.27 16.29
CA GLN A 338 -49.83 35.70 14.94
C GLN A 338 -48.46 35.11 14.49
N GLY A 339 -47.77 34.37 15.36
CA GLY A 339 -46.47 33.75 15.09
C GLY A 339 -45.26 34.64 15.33
N PHE A 340 -45.41 35.81 15.96
CA PHE A 340 -44.30 36.69 16.33
C PHE A 340 -43.68 36.30 17.68
N PRO A 341 -42.35 36.44 17.87
CA PRO A 341 -41.69 36.07 19.11
C PRO A 341 -41.93 37.11 20.20
N LEU A 342 -42.48 36.68 21.34
CA LEU A 342 -42.91 37.56 22.43
C LEU A 342 -41.76 38.27 23.17
N ASN A 343 -40.55 37.68 23.27
CA ASN A 343 -39.45 38.28 24.04
C ASN A 343 -38.05 37.82 23.61
N ARG A 344 -37.51 38.32 22.49
CA ARG A 344 -36.17 37.92 21.98
C ARG A 344 -35.00 38.42 22.85
N LYS A 345 -35.16 39.55 23.55
CA LYS A 345 -34.07 40.18 24.34
C LYS A 345 -33.86 39.52 25.71
N ARG A 346 -34.89 38.89 26.29
CA ARG A 346 -34.81 38.09 27.53
C ARG A 346 -35.54 36.76 27.31
N PRO A 347 -34.88 35.80 26.64
CA PRO A 347 -35.52 34.54 26.27
C PRO A 347 -35.85 33.71 27.53
N PRO A 348 -37.07 33.17 27.64
CA PRO A 348 -37.50 32.41 28.83
C PRO A 348 -36.74 31.09 29.01
N VAL A 349 -36.15 30.53 27.96
CA VAL A 349 -35.35 29.30 28.03
C VAL A 349 -34.02 29.51 27.34
N THR A 350 -32.95 29.14 28.05
CA THR A 350 -31.57 29.13 27.56
C THR A 350 -30.97 27.76 27.81
N MET A 351 -30.40 27.17 26.76
CA MET A 351 -29.75 25.86 26.81
C MET A 351 -28.29 26.00 26.39
N TRP A 352 -27.39 25.41 27.16
CA TRP A 352 -25.98 25.34 26.80
C TRP A 352 -25.74 24.17 25.88
N ILE A 353 -24.98 24.39 24.82
CA ILE A 353 -24.66 23.33 23.87
C ILE A 353 -23.75 22.28 24.50
N ARG A 354 -22.84 22.68 25.40
CA ARG A 354 -22.00 21.76 26.18
C ARG A 354 -22.79 20.76 27.05
N ASP A 355 -24.07 21.06 27.31
CA ASP A 355 -24.93 20.18 28.10
C ASP A 355 -25.67 19.17 27.21
N ILE A 356 -25.55 19.27 25.88
CA ILE A 356 -26.06 18.28 24.93
C ILE A 356 -25.09 17.10 24.87
N GLU A 357 -25.57 15.92 25.23
CA GLU A 357 -24.79 14.69 25.18
C GLU A 357 -24.87 14.04 23.80
N LYS A 358 -26.07 14.03 23.21
CA LYS A 358 -26.34 13.36 21.93
C LYS A 358 -27.45 14.07 21.17
N VAL A 359 -27.36 14.00 19.84
CA VAL A 359 -28.43 14.39 18.91
C VAL A 359 -28.98 13.12 18.29
N LEU A 360 -30.28 12.91 18.42
CA LEU A 360 -31.00 11.80 17.79
C LEU A 360 -31.81 12.34 16.61
N ILE A 361 -31.61 11.75 15.43
CA ILE A 361 -32.37 12.09 14.23
C ILE A 361 -33.65 11.25 14.24
N GLY A 362 -34.78 11.92 14.03
CA GLY A 362 -36.09 11.33 14.25
C GLY A 362 -36.42 11.19 15.74
N LEU A 363 -37.71 11.07 16.02
CA LEU A 363 -38.26 10.92 17.36
C LEU A 363 -38.41 9.42 17.67
N SER A 364 -37.30 8.84 18.12
CA SER A 364 -37.20 7.45 18.59
C SER A 364 -37.33 7.32 20.12
N THR A 365 -37.64 8.42 20.81
CA THR A 365 -37.85 8.45 22.26
C THR A 365 -39.21 7.86 22.65
N THR A 366 -39.29 7.29 23.86
CA THR A 366 -40.51 6.68 24.42
C THR A 366 -41.71 7.64 24.44
N SER A 367 -41.47 8.95 24.54
CA SER A 367 -42.47 10.02 24.47
C SER A 367 -43.21 10.08 23.12
N PHE A 368 -42.59 9.57 22.05
CA PHE A 368 -43.10 9.66 20.68
C PHE A 368 -43.65 8.35 20.12
N VAL A 369 -43.27 7.21 20.70
CA VAL A 369 -43.75 5.86 20.29
C VAL A 369 -45.29 5.78 20.28
N ASN A 370 -45.96 6.55 21.14
CA ASN A 370 -47.42 6.63 21.19
C ASN A 370 -48.06 7.31 19.96
N TYR A 371 -47.31 8.17 19.25
CA TYR A 371 -47.75 8.92 18.07
C TYR A 371 -47.25 8.33 16.74
N SER A 372 -46.33 7.37 16.81
CA SER A 372 -45.77 6.65 15.66
C SER A 372 -46.30 5.22 15.52
N GLY A 373 -47.27 4.82 16.33
CA GLY A 373 -47.95 3.53 16.20
C GLY A 373 -48.73 3.40 14.88
N GLU A 374 -48.69 2.22 14.26
CA GLU A 374 -49.23 1.97 12.92
C GLU A 374 -50.73 2.30 12.79
N ALA A 375 -51.51 2.10 13.86
CA ALA A 375 -52.92 2.46 13.91
C ALA A 375 -53.17 3.99 13.90
N GLN A 376 -52.26 4.80 14.43
CA GLN A 376 -52.33 6.26 14.35
C GLN A 376 -51.79 6.78 13.01
N LEU A 377 -50.69 6.21 12.52
CA LEU A 377 -50.13 6.53 11.21
C LEU A 377 -51.11 6.20 10.07
N ALA A 378 -51.87 5.09 10.15
CA ALA A 378 -52.87 4.74 9.15
C ALA A 378 -53.98 5.81 9.03
N LYS A 379 -54.40 6.41 10.15
CA LYS A 379 -55.43 7.47 10.19
C LYS A 379 -54.92 8.80 9.64
N THR A 380 -53.64 9.10 9.82
CA THR A 380 -53.03 10.37 9.37
C THR A 380 -52.38 10.30 8.00
N ARG A 381 -52.09 9.09 7.48
CA ARG A 381 -51.65 8.86 6.10
C ARG A 381 -52.79 9.07 5.09
N GLN A 382 -54.02 8.68 5.40
CA GLN A 382 -55.18 8.85 4.52
C GLN A 382 -55.40 10.31 4.02
N PRO A 383 -55.33 11.35 4.87
CA PRO A 383 -55.41 12.75 4.42
C PRO A 383 -54.09 13.31 3.84
N ALA A 384 -52.98 12.60 4.00
CA ALA A 384 -51.63 13.05 3.59
C ALA A 384 -51.17 12.45 2.25
N VAL A 385 -52.04 11.75 1.52
CA VAL A 385 -51.77 11.20 0.17
C VAL A 385 -52.60 11.99 -0.83
N SER A 386 -51.96 12.46 -1.89
CA SER A 386 -52.64 13.16 -3.00
C SER A 386 -53.43 12.16 -3.85
N ASP A 387 -54.39 12.65 -4.64
CA ASP A 387 -55.19 11.83 -5.56
C ASP A 387 -54.34 11.03 -6.57
N ASN A 388 -53.06 11.39 -6.74
CA ASN A 388 -52.08 10.68 -7.58
C ASN A 388 -51.24 9.62 -6.84
N GLY A 389 -51.57 9.28 -5.58
CA GLY A 389 -50.87 8.25 -4.81
C GLY A 389 -49.50 8.67 -4.24
N MET A 390 -49.06 9.92 -4.48
CA MET A 390 -47.87 10.49 -3.85
C MET A 390 -48.22 11.15 -2.52
N HIS A 391 -47.36 10.98 -1.50
CA HIS A 391 -47.48 11.68 -0.23
C HIS A 391 -47.43 13.21 -0.45
N ARG A 392 -48.46 13.93 0.00
CA ARG A 392 -48.50 15.41 -0.01
C ARG A 392 -47.50 15.92 1.00
N HIS A 393 -46.39 16.47 0.51
CA HIS A 393 -45.39 17.18 1.32
C HIS A 393 -45.70 18.68 1.35
N ASP A 394 -46.89 19.09 1.78
CA ASP A 394 -47.19 20.51 1.95
C ASP A 394 -46.43 21.04 3.17
N ALA A 395 -45.41 21.88 2.94
CA ALA A 395 -44.55 22.47 3.96
C ALA A 395 -45.29 23.38 4.96
N THR A 396 -46.56 23.71 4.71
CA THR A 396 -47.36 24.71 5.43
C THR A 396 -48.45 24.14 6.33
N GLN A 397 -48.60 22.81 6.43
CA GLN A 397 -49.57 22.24 7.36
C GLN A 397 -49.08 22.40 8.81
N ASN A 398 -49.90 23.06 9.64
CA ASN A 398 -49.63 23.22 11.07
C ASN A 398 -49.40 21.84 11.71
N ILE A 399 -48.29 21.70 12.43
CA ILE A 399 -47.95 20.45 13.13
C ILE A 399 -48.95 20.23 14.26
N THR A 400 -49.76 19.18 14.16
CA THR A 400 -50.75 18.79 15.17
C THR A 400 -50.28 17.51 15.89
N PRO A 401 -50.76 17.23 17.12
CA PRO A 401 -50.40 16.02 17.83
C PRO A 401 -50.67 14.72 17.04
N SER A 402 -51.68 14.71 16.16
CA SER A 402 -52.00 13.56 15.31
C SER A 402 -51.06 13.41 14.10
N SER A 403 -50.48 14.49 13.57
CA SER A 403 -49.57 14.47 12.41
C SER A 403 -48.09 14.42 12.78
N LEU A 404 -47.77 14.31 14.07
CA LEU A 404 -46.40 14.21 14.57
C LEU A 404 -45.65 13.03 13.94
N GLY A 405 -46.24 11.82 13.99
CA GLY A 405 -45.60 10.59 13.50
C GLY A 405 -45.24 10.61 12.00
N THR A 406 -46.04 11.26 11.16
CA THR A 406 -45.79 11.39 9.71
C THR A 406 -44.65 12.37 9.38
N ASN A 407 -44.32 13.27 10.32
CA ASN A 407 -43.28 14.30 10.15
C ASN A 407 -41.93 13.91 10.78
N ASN A 408 -41.71 12.63 11.05
CA ASN A 408 -40.49 12.13 11.72
C ASN A 408 -39.18 12.48 10.98
N HIS A 409 -39.23 12.57 9.65
CA HIS A 409 -38.09 12.96 8.81
C HIS A 409 -37.63 14.41 9.03
N ARG A 410 -38.46 15.25 9.66
CA ARG A 410 -38.20 16.65 10.02
C ARG A 410 -37.98 16.85 11.51
N ALA A 411 -37.79 15.76 12.24
CA ALA A 411 -37.76 15.78 13.68
C ALA A 411 -36.39 15.35 14.21
N PHE A 412 -36.02 15.89 15.37
CA PHE A 412 -34.81 15.48 16.08
C PHE A 412 -35.00 15.69 17.59
N ALA A 413 -34.17 15.01 18.37
CA ALA A 413 -34.12 15.19 19.82
C ALA A 413 -32.70 15.54 20.28
N LEU A 414 -32.61 16.49 21.20
CA LEU A 414 -31.38 16.82 21.92
C LEU A 414 -31.46 16.17 23.30
N LEU A 415 -30.59 15.20 23.56
CA LEU A 415 -30.42 14.61 24.88
C LEU A 415 -29.50 15.49 25.70
N LEU A 416 -30.00 15.95 26.85
CA LEU A 416 -29.30 16.84 27.76
C LEU A 416 -28.85 16.09 29.01
N ARG A 417 -27.76 16.57 29.61
CA ARG A 417 -27.27 16.10 30.91
C ARG A 417 -28.39 16.06 31.94
N GLY A 418 -28.40 14.98 32.73
CA GLY A 418 -29.42 14.76 33.76
C GLY A 418 -30.72 14.14 33.24
N GLY A 419 -30.68 13.45 32.08
CA GLY A 419 -31.80 12.64 31.58
C GLY A 419 -32.95 13.45 31.00
N LYS A 420 -32.73 14.73 30.69
CA LYS A 420 -33.73 15.59 30.04
C LYS A 420 -33.59 15.49 28.53
N SER A 421 -34.69 15.57 27.79
CA SER A 421 -34.68 15.65 26.34
C SER A 421 -35.42 16.89 25.85
N LEU A 422 -34.92 17.49 24.79
CA LEU A 422 -35.67 18.45 23.97
C LEU A 422 -36.04 17.76 22.67
N GLU A 423 -37.32 17.47 22.52
CA GLU A 423 -37.88 16.83 21.33
C GLU A 423 -38.59 17.89 20.48
N VAL A 424 -38.24 17.94 19.20
CA VAL A 424 -38.68 19.01 18.31
C VAL A 424 -38.98 18.51 16.89
N VAL A 425 -39.97 19.14 16.26
CA VAL A 425 -40.33 18.93 14.86
C VAL A 425 -40.25 20.27 14.12
N CYS A 426 -39.42 20.34 13.08
CA CYS A 426 -39.20 21.54 12.28
C CYS A 426 -40.32 21.79 11.27
N GLU A 427 -40.55 23.05 10.90
CA GLU A 427 -41.54 23.48 9.89
C GLU A 427 -41.15 23.11 8.46
N THR A 428 -39.87 22.93 8.17
CA THR A 428 -39.41 22.40 6.86
C THR A 428 -38.31 21.36 7.03
N GLY A 429 -38.04 20.59 5.97
CA GLY A 429 -36.87 19.71 5.89
C GLY A 429 -35.57 20.49 6.01
N SER A 430 -35.50 21.62 5.32
CA SER A 430 -34.38 22.57 5.30
C SER A 430 -34.03 23.07 6.71
N ASP A 431 -35.05 23.40 7.52
CA ASP A 431 -34.88 23.81 8.92
C ASP A 431 -34.23 22.70 9.76
N CYS A 432 -34.71 21.46 9.61
CA CYS A 432 -34.18 20.32 10.31
C CYS A 432 -32.71 20.08 9.92
N GLU A 433 -32.40 20.11 8.62
CA GLU A 433 -31.03 19.99 8.12
C GLU A 433 -30.12 21.11 8.63
N ALA A 434 -30.61 22.36 8.64
CA ALA A 434 -29.88 23.50 9.18
C ALA A 434 -29.50 23.28 10.66
N TRP A 435 -30.44 22.84 11.49
CA TRP A 435 -30.14 22.51 12.90
C TRP A 435 -29.09 21.40 13.04
N LEU A 436 -29.23 20.31 12.27
CA LEU A 436 -28.29 19.19 12.32
C LEU A 436 -26.88 19.58 11.85
N VAL A 437 -26.77 20.43 10.82
CA VAL A 437 -25.48 20.91 10.31
C VAL A 437 -24.83 21.88 11.31
N ALA A 438 -25.59 22.82 11.88
CA ALA A 438 -25.09 23.78 12.86
C ALA A 438 -24.56 23.11 14.13
N LEU A 439 -25.21 22.03 14.59
CA LEU A 439 -24.83 21.32 15.80
C LEU A 439 -23.56 20.46 15.65
N LYS A 440 -23.12 20.14 14.43
CA LYS A 440 -21.95 19.28 14.23
C LYS A 440 -20.66 19.85 14.82
N ARG A 441 -20.35 21.12 14.58
CA ARG A 441 -19.09 21.73 15.07
C ARG A 441 -19.06 21.95 16.58
N PRO A 442 -20.11 22.54 17.19
CA PRO A 442 -20.12 22.74 18.64
C PRO A 442 -20.11 21.43 19.44
N LEU A 443 -20.55 20.32 18.84
CA LEU A 443 -20.51 18.98 19.43
C LEU A 443 -19.25 18.17 19.01
N HIS A 444 -18.26 18.80 18.38
CA HIS A 444 -17.02 18.16 17.92
C HIS A 444 -17.22 16.95 16.99
N LEU A 445 -18.31 16.92 16.21
CA LEU A 445 -18.57 15.89 15.23
C LEU A 445 -17.84 16.22 13.92
N ARG A 446 -16.61 15.72 13.81
CA ARG A 446 -15.72 15.93 12.66
C ARG A 446 -16.02 14.99 11.50
N THR A 447 -15.97 15.54 10.29
CA THR A 447 -15.99 14.79 9.03
C THR A 447 -14.66 14.07 8.80
N PRO A 448 -14.60 13.05 7.92
CA PRO A 448 -13.35 12.37 7.59
C PRO A 448 -12.25 13.32 7.07
N ALA A 449 -12.61 14.36 6.32
CA ALA A 449 -11.67 15.37 5.83
C ALA A 449 -11.09 16.21 6.97
N GLU A 450 -11.92 16.65 7.92
CA GLU A 450 -11.47 17.40 9.10
C GLU A 450 -10.57 16.55 10.02
N ARG A 451 -10.90 15.26 10.21
CA ARG A 451 -10.07 14.32 11.00
C ARG A 451 -8.68 14.13 10.39
N LEU A 452 -8.62 13.96 9.07
CA LEU A 452 -7.35 13.83 8.33
C LEU A 452 -6.45 15.07 8.50
N LEU A 453 -7.06 16.25 8.59
CA LEU A 453 -6.34 17.51 8.82
C LEU A 453 -5.92 17.68 10.28
N GLU A 454 -6.75 17.31 11.26
CA GLU A 454 -6.42 17.34 12.69
C GLU A 454 -5.24 16.41 13.03
N GLU A 455 -5.27 15.15 12.56
CA GLU A 455 -4.18 14.17 12.75
C GLU A 455 -2.82 14.71 12.28
N ARG A 456 -2.80 15.57 11.26
CA ARG A 456 -1.57 16.18 10.73
C ARG A 456 -1.19 17.48 11.42
N ARG A 457 -2.16 18.24 11.96
CA ARG A 457 -1.92 19.48 12.71
C ARG A 457 -1.40 19.24 14.13
N GLY A 458 -1.49 18.00 14.64
CA GLY A 458 -0.94 17.62 15.93
C GLY A 458 -1.73 18.18 17.12
N THR A 459 -3.05 18.30 16.94
CA THR A 459 -4.04 18.65 17.97
C THR A 459 -5.07 17.54 18.04
#